data_AF-A0A2M7RL90-F1
#
_entry.id   AF-A0A2M7RL90-F1
#
_cell.length_a   1.000
_cell.length_b   1.000
_cell.length_c   1.000
_cell.angle_alpha   90.00
_cell.angle_beta   90.00
_cell.angle_gamma   90.00
#
_symmetry.space_group_name_H-M   'P 1'
#
loop_
_entity.id
_entity.type
_entity.pdbx_description
1 polymer ?
#
loop_
_entity_poly.entity_id
_entity_poly.type
_entity_poly.pdbx_seq_one_letter_code
_entity_poly.pdbx_strand_id
1 'polypeptide(L)' 'IIENYREIKEKLSEDHKFLSETDSEVLVHLIESHYTGDLKKAIETALTHVRGTYGLVVVHADHPDCMVAARMGSP' A
#
# COMPACT_ATOMS: atom_id res chain seq x y z
N ILE A 1 -11.21 -0.97 -4.59
CA ILE A 1 -11.77 0.24 -3.96
C ILE A 1 -11.25 0.32 -2.54
N ILE A 2 -10.43 1.32 -2.26
CA ILE A 2 -9.94 1.62 -0.91
C ILE A 2 -10.83 2.69 -0.32
N GLU A 3 -11.70 2.31 0.60
CA GLU A 3 -12.77 3.18 1.12
C GLU A 3 -12.22 4.30 1.99
N ASN A 4 -11.14 4.03 2.73
CA ASN A 4 -10.52 4.97 3.66
C ASN A 4 -9.24 5.63 3.09
N TYR A 5 -9.09 5.72 1.76
CA TYR A 5 -7.88 6.26 1.14
C TYR A 5 -7.60 7.71 1.56
N ARG A 6 -8.64 8.54 1.73
CA ARG A 6 -8.49 9.93 2.16
C ARG A 6 -7.91 10.04 3.56
N GLU A 7 -8.42 9.24 4.50
CA GLU A 7 -7.94 9.21 5.88
C GLU A 7 -6.46 8.79 5.95
N ILE A 8 -6.07 7.82 5.11
CA ILE A 8 -4.68 7.35 5.02
C ILE A 8 -3.81 8.45 4.39
N LYS A 9 -4.26 9.07 3.29
CA LYS A 9 -3.54 10.14 2.60
C LYS A 9 -3.29 11.32 3.52
N GLU A 10 -4.28 11.76 4.29
CA GLU A 10 -4.14 12.86 5.25
C GLU A 10 -3.03 12.58 6.26
N LYS A 11 -3.00 11.38 6.84
CA LYS A 11 -1.96 10.97 7.79
C LYS A 11 -0.57 10.92 7.15
N LEU A 12 -0.47 10.44 5.93
CA LEU A 12 0.82 10.31 5.23
C LEU A 12 1.32 11.64 4.64
N SER A 13 0.43 12.62 4.43
CA SER A 13 0.78 13.91 3.80
C SER A 13 1.70 14.78 4.66
N GLU A 14 1.88 14.45 5.94
CA GLU A 14 2.87 15.12 6.80
C GLU A 14 4.30 14.81 6.35
N ASP A 15 4.55 13.58 5.87
CA ASP A 15 5.90 13.09 5.54
C ASP A 15 6.07 12.68 4.06
N HIS A 16 4.99 12.58 3.29
CA HIS A 16 5.00 12.10 1.90
C HIS A 16 4.43 13.13 0.92
N LYS A 17 5.00 13.19 -0.28
CA LYS A 17 4.51 14.02 -1.39
C LYS A 17 3.75 13.17 -2.39
N PHE A 18 2.45 13.38 -2.46
CA PHE A 18 1.58 12.73 -3.44
C PHE A 18 1.61 13.45 -4.79
N LEU A 19 1.78 12.69 -5.87
CA LEU A 19 1.73 13.17 -7.26
C LEU A 19 0.36 12.99 -7.89
N SER A 20 -0.48 12.11 -7.33
CA SER A 20 -1.85 11.84 -7.75
C SER A 20 -2.81 11.74 -6.56
N GLU A 21 -4.09 11.55 -6.88
CA GLU A 21 -5.14 11.31 -5.90
C GLU A 21 -5.69 9.88 -5.98
N THR A 22 -4.90 8.96 -6.55
CA THR A 22 -5.32 7.58 -6.75
C THR A 22 -5.12 6.75 -5.48
N ASP A 23 -6.07 5.85 -5.22
CA ASP A 23 -5.99 4.84 -4.15
C ASP A 23 -4.68 4.03 -4.22
N SER A 24 -4.21 3.75 -5.45
CA SER A 24 -2.99 2.99 -5.69
C SER A 24 -1.74 3.68 -5.14
N GLU A 25 -1.60 5.00 -5.32
CA GLU A 25 -0.45 5.73 -4.78
C GLU A 25 -0.50 5.86 -3.26
N VAL A 26 -1.70 6.08 -2.71
CA VAL A 26 -1.92 6.06 -1.25
C VAL A 26 -1.47 4.73 -0.65
N LEU A 27 -1.79 3.62 -1.31
CA LEU A 27 -1.38 2.30 -0.86
C LEU A 27 0.15 2.11 -0.95
N VAL A 28 0.79 2.61 -2.00
CA VAL A 28 2.25 2.52 -2.16
C VAL A 28 2.97 3.26 -1.04
N HIS A 29 2.60 4.51 -0.76
CA HIS A 29 3.21 5.26 0.35
C HIS A 29 2.92 4.63 1.72
N LEU A 30 1.73 4.03 1.90
CA LEU A 30 1.44 3.30 3.12
C LEU A 30 2.36 2.08 3.29
N ILE A 31 2.56 1.29 2.23
CA ILE A 31 3.46 0.13 2.24
C ILE A 31 4.91 0.58 2.49
N GLU A 32 5.35 1.63 1.81
CA GLU A 32 6.67 2.26 1.98
C GLU A 32 6.90 2.67 3.44
N SER A 33 5.93 3.32 4.08
CA SER A 33 6.04 3.77 5.48
C SER A 33 6.25 2.64 6.50
N HIS A 34 5.91 1.40 6.14
CA HIS A 34 6.11 0.21 6.97
C HIS A 34 7.30 -0.65 6.53
N TYR A 35 8.00 -0.27 5.46
CA TYR A 35 9.11 -1.06 4.92
C TYR A 35 10.37 -0.95 5.80
N THR A 36 10.81 -2.10 6.29
CA THR A 36 12.00 -2.24 7.15
C THR A 36 12.94 -3.36 6.63
N GLY A 37 12.90 -3.64 5.33
CA GLY A 37 13.68 -4.70 4.68
C GLY A 37 12.90 -5.97 4.35
N ASP A 38 11.64 -6.09 4.78
CA ASP A 38 10.74 -7.20 4.44
C ASP A 38 9.47 -6.68 3.77
N LEU A 39 9.37 -6.87 2.46
CA LEU A 39 8.25 -6.39 1.65
C LEU A 39 6.93 -7.06 2.05
N LYS A 40 6.94 -8.37 2.30
CA LYS A 40 5.73 -9.11 2.66
C LYS A 40 5.17 -8.59 3.98
N LYS A 41 6.03 -8.41 4.98
CA LYS A 41 5.64 -7.89 6.29
C LYS A 41 5.14 -6.44 6.23
N ALA A 42 5.78 -5.61 5.41
CA ALA A 42 5.35 -4.24 5.17
C ALA A 42 3.93 -4.21 4.56
N ILE A 43 3.68 -5.04 3.55
CA ILE A 43 2.37 -5.18 2.92
C ILE A 43 1.33 -5.70 3.92
N GLU A 44 1.62 -6.76 4.66
CA GLU A 44 0.71 -7.31 5.68
C GLU A 44 0.31 -6.23 6.70
N THR A 45 1.28 -5.44 7.18
CA THR A 45 1.05 -4.36 8.15
C THR A 45 0.28 -3.19 7.54
N ALA A 46 0.62 -2.77 6.33
CA ALA A 46 -0.11 -1.72 5.62
C ALA A 46 -1.59 -2.10 5.43
N LEU A 47 -1.85 -3.34 4.99
CA LEU A 47 -3.20 -3.80 4.68
C LEU A 47 -4.10 -3.94 5.93
N THR A 48 -3.56 -4.04 7.15
CA THR A 48 -4.40 -3.98 8.36
C THR A 48 -5.08 -2.62 8.56
N HIS A 49 -4.56 -1.56 7.93
CA HIS A 49 -5.10 -0.21 8.00
C HIS A 49 -6.07 0.09 6.85
N VAL A 50 -6.22 -0.80 5.86
CA VAL A 50 -6.99 -0.59 4.64
C VAL A 50 -8.39 -1.18 4.79
N ARG A 51 -9.41 -0.40 4.41
CA ARG A 51 -10.82 -0.82 4.37
C ARG A 51 -11.32 -0.87 2.93
N GLY A 52 -12.14 -1.88 2.64
CA GLY A 52 -12.76 -2.09 1.34
C GLY A 52 -12.28 -3.36 0.64
N THR A 53 -12.32 -3.32 -0.69
CA THR A 53 -12.11 -4.48 -1.56
C THR A 53 -10.92 -4.21 -2.48
N TYR A 54 -9.92 -5.08 -2.50
CA TYR A 54 -8.71 -4.85 -3.29
C TYR A 54 -8.15 -6.14 -3.88
N GLY A 55 -7.44 -5.98 -4.98
CA GLY A 55 -6.53 -6.96 -5.55
C GLY A 55 -5.32 -6.19 -6.06
N LEU A 56 -4.13 -6.53 -5.57
CA LEU A 56 -2.89 -5.83 -5.91
C LEU A 56 -1.71 -6.79 -6.00
N VAL A 57 -0.74 -6.41 -6.82
CA VAL A 57 0.58 -7.03 -6.90
C VAL A 57 1.60 -5.93 -6.67
N VAL A 58 2.51 -6.16 -5.74
CA VAL A 58 3.57 -5.23 -5.38
C VAL A 58 4.91 -5.88 -5.67
N VAL A 59 5.79 -5.08 -6.26
CA VAL A 59 7.16 -5.45 -6.60
C VAL A 59 8.11 -4.43 -5.98
N HIS A 60 9.29 -4.87 -5.58
CA HIS A 60 10.32 -3.99 -5.03
C HIS A 60 11.50 -3.91 -6.00
N ALA A 61 11.95 -2.70 -6.32
CA ALA A 61 12.98 -2.48 -7.33
C ALA A 61 14.30 -3.22 -7.02
N ASP A 62 14.70 -3.25 -5.74
CA ASP A 62 15.91 -3.97 -5.30
C ASP A 62 15.72 -5.49 -5.17
N HIS A 63 14.47 -5.98 -5.28
CA HIS A 63 14.13 -7.40 -5.20
C HIS A 63 13.21 -7.80 -6.36
N PRO A 64 13.67 -7.68 -7.62
CA PRO A 64 12.83 -7.87 -8.80
C PRO A 64 12.29 -9.30 -8.95
N ASP A 65 12.98 -10.28 -8.36
CA ASP A 65 12.56 -11.69 -8.36
C ASP A 65 11.47 -12.00 -7.32
N CYS A 66 11.11 -11.02 -6.49
CA CYS A 66 10.08 -11.15 -5.46
C CYS A 66 8.86 -10.30 -5.80
N MET A 67 7.71 -10.95 -5.90
CA MET A 67 6.42 -10.29 -6.06
C MET A 67 5.47 -10.76 -4.97
N VAL A 68 4.75 -9.82 -4.37
CA VAL A 68 3.75 -10.12 -3.35
C VAL A 68 2.38 -9.71 -3.87
N ALA A 69 1.48 -10.68 -3.93
CA ALA A 69 0.09 -10.45 -4.30
C ALA A 69 -0.78 -10.48 -3.04
N ALA A 70 -1.73 -9.55 -2.95
CA ALA A 70 -2.71 -9.50 -1.88
C ALA A 70 -4.11 -9.25 -2.46
N ARG A 71 -5.11 -9.90 -1.87
CA ARG A 71 -6.51 -9.73 -2.24
C ARG A 71 -7.41 -9.74 -1.02
N MET A 72 -8.46 -8.93 -1.06
CA MET A 72 -9.55 -8.90 -0.10
C MET A 72 -10.84 -8.63 -0.84
N GLY A 73 -11.75 -9.61 -0.85
CA GLY A 73 -13.07 -9.54 -1.49
C GLY A 73 -13.09 -9.45 -3.03
N SER A 74 -11.99 -9.06 -3.68
CA SER A 74 -11.82 -9.11 -5.14
C SER A 74 -11.38 -10.51 -5.58
N PRO A 75 -11.92 -11.07 -6.70
CA PRO A 75 -11.43 -12.33 -7.25
C PRO A 75 -9.93 -12.28 -7.57
#